data_AF-A0A850AXA6-F1
#
_entry.id   AF-A0A850AXA6-F1
#
_cell.length_a   1.000
_cell.length_b   1.000
_cell.length_c   1.000
_cell.angle_alpha   90.00
_cell.angle_beta   90.00
_cell.angle_gamma   90.00
#
_symmetry.space_group_name_H-M   'P 1'
#
loop_
_entity.id
_entity.type
_entity.pdbx_description
1 polymer ?
#
loop_
_entity_poly.entity_id
_entity_poly.type
_entity_poly.pdbx_seq_one_letter_code
_entity_poly.pdbx_strand_id
1 'polypeptide(L)'
;MSYRDEREALRQRVEDLEHELARARRQIEEAQAERSKTDRLEIELAATQRTLDRIRTELRSRRPVLGGSRRAFSSPLLMVLLGMTAWSAVALGVMGRPSRIGQLSVFEPEGGMPPILAMAEVMGDRRFPRVERFGSVASVSGDAGVTVGEACSVAVKPARLGSGINCKVSVTCGNELIYGGGAAGYARCELRDGALVSASDGDPSGVDGDSAFTLDLAANRLSVSDKGDTTFELTIDLGEPDKAASP
;
A
#
# COMPACT_ATOMS: atom_id res chain seq x y z
N MET A 1 16.82 37.36 49.37
CA MET A 1 16.35 37.90 48.07
C MET A 1 16.04 36.79 47.05
N SER A 2 16.78 35.67 47.01
CA SER A 2 16.58 34.52 46.09
C SER A 2 15.14 33.99 45.90
N TYR A 3 14.35 33.85 46.97
CA TYR A 3 13.00 33.28 46.88
C TYR A 3 11.99 34.12 46.07
N ARG A 4 12.25 35.41 45.90
CA ARG A 4 11.37 36.29 45.12
C ARG A 4 11.54 36.04 43.61
N ASP A 5 12.78 35.86 43.18
CA ASP A 5 13.13 35.65 41.78
C ASP A 5 12.64 34.29 41.26
N GLU A 6 12.72 33.24 42.09
CA GLU A 6 12.20 31.91 41.74
C GLU A 6 10.68 31.91 41.53
N ARG A 7 9.93 32.69 42.33
CA ARG A 7 8.47 32.79 42.19
C ARG A 7 8.08 33.55 40.93
N GLU A 8 8.84 34.57 40.55
CA GLU A 8 8.64 35.31 39.30
C GLU A 8 8.97 34.43 38.09
N ALA A 9 10.06 33.66 38.13
CA ALA A 9 10.42 32.70 37.09
C ALA A 9 9.36 31.61 36.88
N LEU A 10 8.75 31.09 37.97
CA LEU A 10 7.66 30.11 37.86
C LEU A 10 6.39 30.70 37.26
N ARG A 11 6.04 31.94 37.61
CA ARG A 11 4.87 32.63 37.01
C ARG A 11 5.05 32.78 35.50
N GLN A 12 6.24 33.22 35.07
CA GLN A 12 6.54 33.35 33.65
C GLN A 12 6.41 32.01 32.91
N ARG A 13 6.93 30.91 33.48
CA ARG A 13 6.77 29.58 32.89
C ARG A 13 5.31 29.13 32.79
N VAL A 14 4.47 29.46 33.77
CA VAL A 14 3.03 29.13 33.71
C VAL A 14 2.36 29.92 32.59
N GLU A 15 2.63 31.22 32.47
CA GLU A 15 2.09 32.06 31.39
C GLU A 15 2.54 31.59 29.99
N ASP A 16 3.80 31.18 29.86
CA ASP A 16 4.35 30.62 28.63
C ASP A 16 3.65 29.29 28.25
N LEU A 17 3.47 28.38 29.22
CA LEU A 17 2.77 27.11 29.02
C LEU A 17 1.29 27.30 28.68
N GLU A 18 0.63 28.27 29.29
CA GLU A 18 -0.76 28.63 28.94
C GLU A 18 -0.85 29.15 27.49
N HIS A 19 0.12 29.96 27.05
CA HIS A 19 0.23 30.40 25.66
C HIS A 19 0.50 29.25 24.69
N GLU A 20 1.33 28.27 25.07
CA GLU A 20 1.57 27.07 24.27
C GLU A 20 0.32 26.19 24.16
N LEU A 21 -0.39 25.96 25.28
CA LEU A 21 -1.65 25.21 25.29
C LEU A 21 -2.72 25.88 24.43
N ALA A 22 -2.82 27.21 24.48
CA ALA A 22 -3.75 27.96 23.64
C ALA A 22 -3.43 27.81 22.14
N ARG A 23 -2.13 27.84 21.77
CA ARG A 23 -1.68 27.62 20.38
C ARG A 23 -1.96 26.20 19.91
N ALA A 24 -1.63 25.20 20.73
CA ALA A 24 -1.87 23.80 20.40
C ALA A 24 -3.36 23.49 20.22
N ARG A 25 -4.24 24.06 21.05
CA ARG A 25 -5.69 23.90 20.91
C ARG A 25 -6.22 24.48 19.60
N ARG A 26 -5.77 25.67 19.19
CA ARG A 26 -6.16 26.25 17.89
C ARG A 26 -5.73 25.38 16.72
N GLN A 27 -4.53 24.81 16.77
CA GLN A 27 -4.05 23.90 15.72
C GLN A 27 -4.93 22.63 15.62
N ILE A 28 -5.39 22.09 16.76
CA ILE A 28 -6.31 20.94 16.76
C ILE A 28 -7.66 21.34 16.15
N GLU A 29 -8.21 22.49 16.51
CA GLU A 29 -9.48 22.98 15.96
C GLU A 29 -9.39 23.22 14.45
N GLU A 30 -8.30 23.82 13.97
CA GLU A 30 -8.04 24.00 12.54
C GLU A 30 -7.92 22.66 11.80
N ALA A 31 -7.19 21.69 12.36
CA ALA A 31 -7.07 20.35 11.78
C ALA A 31 -8.42 19.60 11.75
N GLN A 32 -9.24 19.75 12.79
CA GLN A 32 -10.59 19.19 12.83
C GLN A 32 -11.52 19.87 11.81
N ALA A 33 -11.38 21.18 11.60
CA ALA A 33 -12.14 21.89 10.59
C ALA A 33 -11.79 21.40 9.17
N GLU A 34 -10.51 21.17 8.87
CA GLU A 34 -10.09 20.58 7.59
C GLU A 34 -10.63 19.15 7.41
N ARG A 35 -10.58 18.32 8.45
CA ARG A 35 -11.18 16.97 8.41
C ARG A 35 -12.69 17.00 8.16
N SER A 36 -13.41 17.98 8.72
CA SER A 36 -14.84 18.13 8.45
C SER A 36 -15.15 18.49 6.98
N LYS A 37 -14.22 19.15 6.29
CA LYS A 37 -14.33 19.42 4.85
C LYS A 37 -14.13 18.15 4.03
N THR A 38 -13.17 17.30 4.40
CA THR A 38 -12.96 16.02 3.71
C THR A 38 -14.18 15.11 3.83
N ASP A 39 -14.77 15.03 5.04
CA ASP A 39 -15.97 14.23 5.27
C ASP A 39 -17.17 14.73 4.43
N ARG A 40 -17.30 16.05 4.24
CA ARG A 40 -18.33 16.61 3.34
C ARG A 40 -18.12 16.22 1.89
N LEU A 41 -16.89 16.29 1.39
CA LEU A 41 -16.56 15.91 0.01
C LEU A 41 -16.79 14.42 -0.24
N GLU A 42 -16.51 13.58 0.76
CA GLU A 42 -16.77 12.14 0.67
C GLU A 42 -18.27 11.83 0.54
N ILE A 43 -19.12 12.54 1.30
CA ILE A 43 -20.59 12.44 1.19
C ILE A 43 -21.06 12.91 -0.21
N GLU A 44 -20.50 13.99 -0.75
CA GLU A 44 -20.82 14.46 -2.10
C GLU A 44 -20.43 13.43 -3.17
N LEU A 45 -19.22 12.86 -3.08
CA LEU A 45 -18.77 11.80 -3.99
C LEU A 45 -19.67 10.58 -3.92
N ALA A 46 -20.04 10.12 -2.71
CA ALA A 46 -20.96 9.00 -2.53
C ALA A 46 -22.35 9.29 -3.14
N ALA A 47 -22.85 10.52 -3.04
CA ALA A 47 -24.09 10.92 -3.68
C ALA A 47 -23.99 10.89 -5.23
N THR A 48 -22.86 11.30 -5.80
CA THR A 48 -22.62 11.24 -7.25
C THR A 48 -22.44 9.81 -7.77
N GLN A 49 -21.83 8.90 -7.00
CA GLN A 49 -21.72 7.50 -7.41
C GLN A 49 -23.10 6.85 -7.52
N ARG A 50 -24.00 7.10 -6.57
CA ARG A 50 -25.38 6.59 -6.62
C ARG A 50 -26.15 7.09 -7.85
N THR A 51 -25.90 8.32 -8.32
CA THR A 51 -26.57 8.82 -9.53
C THR A 51 -26.04 8.13 -10.79
N LEU A 52 -24.73 7.85 -10.85
CA LEU A 52 -24.13 7.09 -11.94
C LEU A 52 -24.65 5.65 -11.98
N ASP A 53 -24.79 4.98 -10.84
CA ASP A 53 -25.35 3.62 -10.79
C ASP A 53 -26.80 3.56 -11.25
N ARG A 54 -27.59 4.58 -10.89
CA ARG A 54 -28.96 4.72 -11.40
C ARG A 54 -28.98 4.89 -12.92
N ILE A 55 -28.12 5.73 -13.48
CA ILE A 55 -28.04 5.90 -14.95
C ILE A 55 -27.57 4.59 -15.61
N ARG A 56 -26.58 3.92 -15.03
CA ARG A 56 -26.04 2.65 -15.54
C ARG A 56 -27.11 1.57 -15.59
N THR A 57 -27.94 1.47 -14.55
CA THR A 57 -29.06 0.52 -14.49
C THR A 57 -30.17 0.86 -15.48
N GLU A 58 -30.50 2.15 -15.67
CA GLU A 58 -31.44 2.59 -16.70
C GLU A 58 -30.95 2.29 -18.13
N LEU A 59 -29.65 2.45 -18.39
CA LEU A 59 -29.07 2.08 -19.69
C LEU A 59 -29.05 0.57 -19.89
N ARG A 60 -28.84 -0.22 -18.83
CA ARG A 60 -28.87 -1.69 -18.89
C ARG A 60 -30.28 -2.22 -19.18
N SER A 61 -31.31 -1.60 -18.60
CA SER A 61 -32.71 -2.00 -18.86
C SER A 61 -33.21 -1.55 -20.23
N ARG A 62 -32.70 -0.43 -20.77
CA ARG A 62 -33.03 0.07 -22.10
C ARG A 62 -32.30 -0.62 -23.25
N ARG A 63 -31.23 -1.41 -23.01
CA ARG A 63 -30.61 -2.19 -24.09
C ARG A 63 -31.60 -3.26 -24.55
N PRO A 64 -32.18 -3.14 -25.76
CA PRO A 64 -33.00 -4.21 -26.29
C PRO A 64 -32.11 -5.44 -26.39
N VAL A 65 -32.61 -6.58 -25.90
CA VAL A 65 -32.05 -7.89 -26.22
C VAL A 65 -32.15 -7.97 -27.74
N LEU A 66 -31.06 -7.63 -28.44
CA LEU A 66 -30.83 -7.96 -29.83
C LEU A 66 -30.66 -9.49 -29.87
N GLY A 67 -31.79 -10.17 -29.63
CA GLY A 67 -31.96 -11.59 -29.82
C GLY A 67 -31.63 -11.85 -31.28
N GLY A 68 -30.52 -12.55 -31.48
CA GLY A 68 -30.00 -12.90 -32.78
C GLY A 68 -31.03 -13.68 -33.59
N SER A 69 -31.77 -12.96 -34.43
CA SER A 69 -32.07 -13.47 -35.75
C SER A 69 -30.75 -13.47 -36.52
N ARG A 70 -30.10 -14.63 -36.57
CA ARG A 70 -28.97 -14.90 -37.45
C ARG A 70 -29.43 -14.71 -38.90
N ARG A 71 -29.41 -13.48 -39.40
CA ARG A 71 -29.38 -13.22 -40.84
C ARG A 71 -28.01 -12.69 -41.18
N ALA A 72 -27.28 -13.54 -41.90
CA ALA A 72 -25.98 -13.25 -42.49
C ALA A 72 -26.06 -11.96 -43.30
N PHE A 73 -25.51 -10.87 -42.77
CA PHE A 73 -25.12 -9.71 -43.56
C PHE A 73 -23.60 -9.68 -43.63
N SER A 74 -23.11 -10.38 -44.65
CA SER A 74 -21.76 -10.27 -45.18
C SER A 74 -21.62 -8.89 -45.84
N SER A 75 -21.04 -7.92 -45.15
CA SER A 75 -20.61 -6.65 -45.77
C SER A 75 -19.22 -6.26 -45.26
N PRO A 76 -18.15 -6.43 -46.07
CA PRO A 76 -16.75 -6.21 -45.68
C PRO A 76 -16.27 -4.74 -45.79
N LEU A 77 -17.16 -3.74 -45.85
CA LEU A 77 -16.78 -2.41 -46.36
C LEU A 77 -16.53 -1.30 -45.32
N LEU A 78 -16.47 -1.60 -44.01
CA LEU A 78 -16.41 -0.56 -42.96
C LEU A 78 -15.25 -0.77 -41.96
N MET A 79 -14.09 -1.20 -42.45
CA MET A 79 -12.84 -1.38 -41.70
C MET A 79 -11.71 -0.51 -42.28
N VAL A 80 -11.89 0.81 -42.38
CA VAL A 80 -10.81 1.72 -42.87
C VAL A 80 -10.57 2.98 -42.04
N LEU A 81 -11.44 3.41 -41.10
CA LEU A 81 -11.35 4.78 -40.55
C LEU A 81 -11.02 4.97 -39.06
N LEU A 82 -10.60 3.93 -38.32
CA LEU A 82 -10.24 4.08 -36.88
C LEU A 82 -8.81 3.63 -36.56
N GLY A 83 -7.90 3.83 -37.50
CA GLY A 83 -6.50 3.39 -37.40
C GLY A 83 -5.46 4.50 -37.37
N MET A 84 -5.77 5.73 -36.94
CA MET A 84 -4.76 6.80 -36.86
C MET A 84 -5.13 7.92 -35.87
N THR A 85 -4.91 7.72 -34.56
CA THR A 85 -4.64 8.72 -33.51
C THR A 85 -4.43 7.94 -32.21
N ALA A 86 -3.44 8.08 -31.35
CA ALA A 86 -2.36 9.03 -31.21
C ALA A 86 -1.28 8.34 -30.34
N TRP A 87 -0.21 7.83 -30.97
CA TRP A 87 1.04 7.50 -30.29
C TRP A 87 1.97 8.70 -30.47
N SER A 88 1.80 9.74 -29.66
CA SER A 88 2.64 10.94 -29.74
C SER A 88 2.69 11.68 -28.40
N ALA A 89 3.34 11.11 -27.39
CA ALA A 89 3.81 11.86 -26.21
C ALA A 89 4.80 11.06 -25.35
N VAL A 90 5.97 10.67 -25.89
CA VAL A 90 7.13 10.26 -25.09
C VAL A 90 8.39 10.86 -25.69
N ALA A 91 8.54 12.17 -25.55
CA ALA A 91 9.80 12.87 -25.77
C ALA A 91 9.69 14.25 -25.12
N LEU A 92 10.36 14.44 -23.98
CA LEU A 92 10.87 15.70 -23.38
C LEU A 92 10.77 15.63 -21.86
N GLY A 93 11.84 15.16 -21.23
CA GLY A 93 11.94 15.13 -19.76
C GLY A 93 13.27 14.64 -19.20
N VAL A 94 14.38 14.80 -19.94
CA VAL A 94 15.74 14.52 -19.43
C VAL A 94 16.57 15.78 -19.62
N MET A 95 16.51 16.69 -18.65
CA MET A 95 17.53 17.74 -18.48
C MET A 95 17.79 17.98 -16.99
N GLY A 96 19.00 17.61 -16.57
CA GLY A 96 19.85 18.45 -15.75
C GLY A 96 19.52 18.57 -14.26
N ARG A 97 20.22 17.80 -13.43
CA ARG A 97 20.67 18.28 -12.12
C ARG A 97 22.18 18.05 -11.94
N PRO A 98 22.99 19.11 -11.80
CA PRO A 98 24.41 19.00 -11.56
C PRO A 98 24.71 18.63 -10.10
N SER A 99 25.69 17.75 -9.95
CA SER A 99 26.37 17.41 -8.70
C SER A 99 26.96 18.66 -8.03
N ARG A 100 26.56 18.93 -6.77
CA ARG A 100 27.38 19.73 -5.85
C ARG A 100 27.85 18.83 -4.71
N ILE A 101 29.10 18.44 -4.84
CA ILE A 101 29.97 17.95 -3.78
C ILE A 101 30.17 19.11 -2.80
N GLY A 102 29.50 19.04 -1.66
CA GLY A 102 29.76 19.87 -0.49
C GLY A 102 30.49 19.01 0.52
N GLN A 103 31.82 19.10 0.50
CA GLN A 103 32.72 18.47 1.45
C GLN A 103 32.66 19.26 2.77
N LEU A 104 31.93 18.76 3.76
CA LEU A 104 31.96 19.26 5.13
C LEU A 104 32.82 18.31 5.97
N SER A 105 34.09 18.68 6.12
CA SER A 105 34.97 18.20 7.18
C SER A 105 34.55 18.86 8.49
N VAL A 106 33.96 18.09 9.40
CA VAL A 106 33.69 18.53 10.78
C VAL A 106 34.21 17.47 11.75
N PHE A 107 35.34 17.81 12.35
CA PHE A 107 35.82 17.49 13.70
C PHE A 107 35.40 16.17 14.35
N GLU A 108 36.39 15.29 14.47
CA GLU A 108 36.43 14.12 15.36
C GLU A 108 37.01 14.56 16.71
N PRO A 109 36.25 14.56 17.82
CA PRO A 109 36.80 14.74 19.16
C PRO A 109 37.25 13.37 19.70
N GLU A 110 38.56 13.23 19.92
CA GLU A 110 39.13 12.15 20.73
C GLU A 110 38.66 12.32 22.19
N GLY A 111 37.59 11.62 22.55
CA GLY A 111 37.05 11.58 23.90
C GLY A 111 36.55 10.17 24.22
N GLY A 112 37.38 9.38 24.89
CA GLY A 112 37.10 7.99 25.24
C GLY A 112 35.76 7.80 25.95
N MET A 113 34.90 6.98 25.35
CA MET A 113 33.70 6.46 26.00
C MET A 113 33.99 5.11 26.68
N PRO A 114 33.36 4.83 27.84
CA PRO A 114 33.49 3.57 28.56
C PRO A 114 32.77 2.40 27.85
N PRO A 115 33.17 1.13 28.11
CA PRO A 115 32.68 -0.07 27.44
C PRO A 115 31.34 -0.54 28.02
N ILE A 116 30.26 0.24 27.84
CA ILE A 116 28.89 -0.21 28.18
C ILE A 116 27.92 -0.05 26.98
N LEU A 117 28.35 0.60 25.88
CA LEU A 117 27.51 0.80 24.69
C LEU A 117 27.68 -0.26 23.58
N ALA A 118 28.63 -1.19 23.70
CA ALA A 118 28.84 -2.23 22.69
C ALA A 118 27.74 -3.33 22.64
N MET A 119 26.77 -3.32 23.57
CA MET A 119 25.65 -4.27 23.55
C MET A 119 24.36 -3.69 22.94
N ALA A 120 24.29 -2.38 22.66
CA ALA A 120 23.14 -1.78 21.98
C ALA A 120 23.16 -2.02 20.45
N GLU A 121 24.34 -2.21 19.86
CA GLU A 121 24.50 -2.49 18.43
C GLU A 121 24.08 -3.91 18.02
N VAL A 122 23.96 -4.83 18.98
CA VAL A 122 23.45 -6.20 18.74
C VAL A 122 21.90 -6.24 18.71
N MET A 123 21.22 -5.16 19.11
CA MET A 123 19.75 -5.11 19.16
C MET A 123 19.08 -4.15 18.15
N GLY A 124 19.85 -3.44 17.31
CA GLY A 124 19.32 -2.32 16.52
C GLY A 124 19.01 -2.58 15.04
N ASP A 125 19.53 -3.65 14.42
CA ASP A 125 19.46 -3.82 12.96
C ASP A 125 19.13 -5.26 12.57
N ARG A 126 18.05 -5.83 13.16
CA ARG A 126 17.36 -6.95 12.51
C ARG A 126 16.68 -6.41 11.26
N ARG A 127 17.47 -6.19 10.20
CA ARG A 127 16.97 -5.83 8.87
C ARG A 127 15.93 -6.86 8.51
N PHE A 128 14.68 -6.43 8.43
CA PHE A 128 13.60 -7.25 7.93
C PHE A 128 14.06 -7.80 6.56
N PRO A 129 14.17 -9.13 6.40
CA PRO A 129 14.71 -9.69 5.17
C PRO A 129 13.76 -9.37 4.03
N ARG A 130 14.30 -8.97 2.88
CA ARG A 130 13.53 -9.02 1.65
C ARG A 130 13.35 -10.49 1.30
N VAL A 131 12.10 -10.91 1.14
CA VAL A 131 11.76 -12.29 0.78
C VAL A 131 11.07 -12.26 -0.57
N GLU A 132 11.55 -13.07 -1.49
CA GLU A 132 10.91 -13.33 -2.78
C GLU A 132 10.64 -14.83 -2.89
N ARG A 133 9.41 -15.21 -3.23
CA ARG A 133 8.96 -16.59 -3.39
C ARG A 133 8.22 -16.73 -4.71
N PHE A 134 8.36 -17.90 -5.30
CA PHE A 134 7.65 -18.28 -6.53
C PHE A 134 6.72 -19.44 -6.21
N GLY A 135 5.66 -19.57 -6.99
CA GLY A 135 4.66 -20.62 -6.81
C GLY A 135 3.72 -20.71 -8.00
N SER A 136 2.63 -21.43 -7.82
CA SER A 136 1.56 -21.51 -8.80
C SER A 136 0.19 -21.50 -8.14
N VAL A 137 -0.80 -20.98 -8.87
CA VAL A 137 -2.19 -20.98 -8.41
C VAL A 137 -2.68 -22.42 -8.21
N ALA A 138 -3.07 -22.74 -6.97
CA ALA A 138 -3.60 -24.05 -6.60
C ALA A 138 -5.12 -24.13 -6.80
N SER A 139 -5.84 -23.07 -6.44
CA SER A 139 -7.29 -22.98 -6.63
C SER A 139 -7.75 -21.55 -6.80
N VAL A 140 -8.79 -21.36 -7.61
CA VAL A 140 -9.46 -20.08 -7.83
C VAL A 140 -10.97 -20.27 -7.67
N SER A 141 -11.62 -19.35 -6.98
CA SER A 141 -13.07 -19.19 -6.94
C SER A 141 -13.40 -17.72 -7.24
N GLY A 142 -14.47 -17.47 -7.99
CA GLY A 142 -14.84 -16.12 -8.42
C GLY A 142 -14.02 -15.59 -9.60
N ASP A 143 -13.97 -14.27 -9.74
CA ASP A 143 -13.32 -13.59 -10.87
C ASP A 143 -11.99 -12.93 -10.44
N ALA A 144 -10.95 -13.74 -10.33
CA ALA A 144 -9.60 -13.29 -9.95
C ALA A 144 -8.72 -12.90 -11.15
N GLY A 145 -9.22 -13.02 -12.39
CA GLY A 145 -8.44 -12.76 -13.61
C GLY A 145 -7.28 -13.73 -13.88
N VAL A 146 -7.17 -14.84 -13.13
CA VAL A 146 -6.09 -15.83 -13.24
C VAL A 146 -6.61 -17.26 -13.27
N THR A 147 -5.79 -18.19 -13.79
CA THR A 147 -6.16 -19.59 -13.92
C THR A 147 -5.36 -20.52 -12.99
N VAL A 148 -5.92 -21.69 -12.66
CA VAL A 148 -5.20 -22.71 -11.89
C VAL A 148 -3.95 -23.16 -12.65
N GLY A 149 -2.82 -23.27 -11.95
CA GLY A 149 -1.50 -23.59 -12.50
C GLY A 149 -0.70 -22.38 -12.98
N GLU A 150 -1.28 -21.18 -12.98
CA GLU A 150 -0.60 -19.96 -13.41
C GLU A 150 0.54 -19.61 -12.46
N ALA A 151 1.70 -19.21 -13.01
CA ALA A 151 2.89 -18.92 -12.23
C ALA A 151 2.72 -17.62 -11.44
N CYS A 152 3.11 -17.65 -10.17
CA CYS A 152 3.00 -16.51 -9.27
C CYS A 152 4.36 -16.14 -8.67
N SER A 153 4.53 -14.85 -8.42
CA SER A 153 5.64 -14.27 -7.67
C SER A 153 5.11 -13.47 -6.48
N VAL A 154 5.75 -13.65 -5.33
CA VAL A 154 5.40 -13.01 -4.06
C VAL A 154 6.63 -12.31 -3.56
N ALA A 155 6.55 -11.00 -3.35
CA ALA A 155 7.64 -10.21 -2.80
C ALA A 155 7.21 -9.54 -1.49
N VAL A 156 8.00 -9.73 -0.43
CA VAL A 156 7.82 -9.11 0.87
C VAL A 156 9.00 -8.19 1.14
N LYS A 157 8.71 -6.92 1.44
CA LYS A 157 9.70 -5.88 1.70
C LYS A 157 9.43 -5.22 3.05
N PRO A 158 10.46 -4.72 3.75
CA PRO A 158 10.27 -3.91 4.94
C PRO A 158 9.35 -2.71 4.67
N ALA A 159 8.45 -2.44 5.61
CA ALA A 159 7.68 -1.21 5.65
C ALA A 159 7.62 -0.67 7.09
N ARG A 160 7.45 0.64 7.23
CA ARG A 160 7.24 1.30 8.52
C ARG A 160 5.98 2.15 8.43
N LEU A 161 4.83 1.49 8.53
CA LEU A 161 3.59 2.15 8.90
C LEU A 161 3.36 1.90 10.40
N GLY A 162 2.63 2.76 11.10
CA GLY A 162 2.36 2.56 12.53
C GLY A 162 1.62 1.24 12.83
N SER A 163 1.18 1.08 14.09
CA SER A 163 0.18 0.07 14.50
C SER A 163 0.51 -1.41 14.20
N GLY A 164 1.79 -1.78 14.16
CA GLY A 164 2.21 -3.17 13.95
C GLY A 164 2.18 -3.65 12.50
N ILE A 165 2.09 -2.72 11.55
CA ILE A 165 2.34 -2.98 10.13
C ILE A 165 3.83 -2.79 9.87
N ASN A 166 4.53 -3.86 9.54
CA ASN A 166 5.99 -3.87 9.43
C ASN A 166 6.49 -4.36 8.05
N CYS A 167 5.60 -4.70 7.13
CA CYS A 167 5.97 -5.14 5.80
C CYS A 167 4.99 -4.69 4.72
N LYS A 168 5.51 -4.64 3.49
CA LYS A 168 4.73 -4.47 2.27
C LYS A 168 4.88 -5.71 1.41
N VAL A 169 3.75 -6.30 1.03
CA VAL A 169 3.66 -7.50 0.21
C VAL A 169 3.10 -7.12 -1.16
N SER A 170 3.61 -7.75 -2.21
CA SER A 170 3.01 -7.73 -3.55
C SER A 170 2.92 -9.14 -4.11
N VAL A 171 1.78 -9.48 -4.72
CA VAL A 171 1.51 -10.78 -5.34
C VAL A 171 1.12 -10.56 -6.79
N THR A 172 1.86 -11.18 -7.70
CA THR A 172 1.60 -11.11 -9.14
C THR A 172 1.52 -12.53 -9.69
N CYS A 173 0.45 -12.87 -10.39
CA CYS A 173 0.26 -14.16 -11.04
C CYS A 173 0.05 -13.93 -12.53
N GLY A 174 0.87 -14.58 -13.38
CA GLY A 174 0.93 -14.27 -14.80
C GLY A 174 1.29 -12.79 -15.02
N ASN A 175 0.38 -12.05 -15.64
CA ASN A 175 0.49 -10.59 -15.85
C ASN A 175 -0.42 -9.78 -14.92
N GLU A 176 -1.12 -10.42 -13.99
CA GLU A 176 -2.13 -9.80 -13.14
C GLU A 176 -1.59 -9.50 -11.75
N LEU A 177 -1.81 -8.28 -11.27
CA LEU A 177 -1.44 -7.88 -9.91
C LEU A 177 -2.60 -8.20 -8.96
N ILE A 178 -2.48 -9.31 -8.26
CA ILE A 178 -3.53 -9.83 -7.39
C ILE A 178 -3.61 -9.07 -6.07
N TYR A 179 -2.48 -8.66 -5.51
CA TYR A 179 -2.43 -7.98 -4.21
C TYR A 179 -1.23 -7.03 -4.11
N GLY A 180 -1.42 -5.91 -3.40
CA GLY A 180 -0.33 -5.02 -2.99
C GLY A 180 0.12 -3.95 -3.99
N GLY A 181 -0.78 -3.53 -4.88
CA GLY A 181 -0.56 -2.41 -5.80
C GLY A 181 -0.67 -1.03 -5.14
N GLY A 182 0.09 -0.06 -5.64
CA GLY A 182 -0.03 1.35 -5.24
C GLY A 182 0.15 1.56 -3.72
N ALA A 183 -0.91 2.02 -3.06
CA ALA A 183 -0.97 2.28 -1.62
C ALA A 183 -1.43 1.08 -0.78
N ALA A 184 -1.81 -0.04 -1.39
CA ALA A 184 -2.21 -1.27 -0.71
C ALA A 184 -1.00 -2.17 -0.40
N GLY A 185 -1.27 -3.33 0.21
CA GLY A 185 -0.28 -4.39 0.44
C GLY A 185 0.46 -4.31 1.77
N TYR A 186 -0.03 -3.50 2.70
CA TYR A 186 0.60 -3.31 3.99
C TYR A 186 0.09 -4.35 4.98
N ALA A 187 0.97 -5.23 5.43
CA ALA A 187 0.61 -6.37 6.26
C ALA A 187 1.37 -6.38 7.58
N ARG A 188 0.85 -7.17 8.53
CA ARG A 188 1.56 -7.59 9.73
C ARG A 188 2.35 -8.85 9.42
N CYS A 189 3.68 -8.74 9.46
CA CYS A 189 4.59 -9.85 9.29
C CYS A 189 5.12 -10.35 10.63
N GLU A 190 5.09 -11.67 10.84
CA GLU A 190 5.69 -12.35 11.97
C GLU A 190 7.10 -12.81 11.61
N LEU A 191 8.06 -12.41 12.44
CA LEU A 191 9.44 -12.84 12.33
C LEU A 191 9.77 -13.81 13.48
N ARG A 192 10.43 -14.92 13.17
CA ARG A 192 11.03 -15.84 14.15
C ARG A 192 12.51 -15.97 13.83
N ASP A 193 13.36 -15.70 14.82
CA ASP A 193 14.81 -15.73 14.68
C ASP A 193 15.34 -14.87 13.52
N GLY A 194 14.65 -13.76 13.22
CA GLY A 194 14.99 -12.83 12.14
C GLY A 194 14.51 -13.26 10.74
N ALA A 195 13.94 -14.46 10.61
CA ALA A 195 13.34 -14.93 9.36
C ALA A 195 11.83 -14.65 9.35
N LEU A 196 11.29 -14.34 8.17
CA LEU A 196 9.85 -14.25 7.95
C LEU A 196 9.22 -15.64 8.08
N VAL A 197 8.17 -15.76 8.89
CA VAL A 197 7.41 -17.01 9.06
C VAL A 197 6.01 -16.87 8.49
N SER A 198 5.34 -15.76 8.77
CA SER A 198 3.99 -15.50 8.29
C SER A 198 3.78 -14.02 8.00
N ALA A 199 2.77 -13.71 7.19
CA ALA A 199 2.29 -12.36 7.01
C ALA A 199 0.77 -12.38 6.85
N SER A 200 0.08 -11.43 7.48
CA SER A 200 -1.37 -11.29 7.34
C SER A 200 -1.77 -9.84 7.22
N ASP A 201 -2.71 -9.60 6.31
CA ASP A 201 -3.50 -8.39 6.27
C ASP A 201 -4.91 -8.77 6.71
N GLY A 202 -5.42 -8.02 7.70
CA GLY A 202 -6.57 -8.40 8.51
C GLY A 202 -7.91 -8.40 7.76
N ASP A 203 -8.98 -8.73 8.49
CA ASP A 203 -10.33 -9.01 7.97
C ASP A 203 -10.74 -8.10 6.80
N PRO A 204 -11.26 -8.68 5.70
CA PRO A 204 -11.75 -7.92 4.57
C PRO A 204 -12.90 -7.06 5.10
N SER A 205 -12.61 -5.79 5.33
CA SER A 205 -13.64 -4.82 5.61
C SER A 205 -14.43 -4.77 4.30
N GLY A 206 -15.63 -5.36 4.29
CA GLY A 206 -16.45 -5.42 3.07
C GLY A 206 -16.89 -4.03 2.55
N VAL A 207 -16.35 -2.95 3.12
CA VAL A 207 -16.71 -1.56 2.87
C VAL A 207 -15.63 -0.81 2.10
N ASP A 208 -14.33 -1.09 2.32
CA ASP A 208 -13.23 -0.42 1.62
C ASP A 208 -12.69 -1.21 0.42
N GLY A 209 -13.04 -2.49 0.29
CA GLY A 209 -12.62 -3.31 -0.83
C GLY A 209 -11.15 -3.73 -0.77
N ASP A 210 -10.54 -3.66 0.43
CA ASP A 210 -9.20 -4.18 0.63
C ASP A 210 -9.26 -5.71 0.68
N SER A 211 -8.57 -6.35 -0.27
CA SER A 211 -8.49 -7.81 -0.31
C SER A 211 -7.77 -8.32 0.93
N ALA A 212 -8.32 -9.34 1.58
CA ALA A 212 -7.67 -10.02 2.69
C ALA A 212 -6.53 -10.92 2.19
N PHE A 213 -5.45 -10.97 2.96
CA PHE A 213 -4.23 -11.68 2.60
C PHE A 213 -3.69 -12.49 3.78
N THR A 214 -3.27 -13.72 3.51
CA THR A 214 -2.55 -14.55 4.50
C THR A 214 -1.46 -15.35 3.80
N LEU A 215 -0.25 -15.29 4.36
CA LEU A 215 0.94 -16.01 3.94
C LEU A 215 1.46 -16.86 5.10
N ASP A 216 1.58 -18.15 4.85
CA ASP A 216 2.21 -19.12 5.74
C ASP A 216 3.37 -19.79 5.00
N LEU A 217 4.60 -19.40 5.38
CA LEU A 217 5.81 -19.95 4.77
C LEU A 217 6.16 -21.34 5.28
N ALA A 218 5.63 -21.76 6.43
CA ALA A 218 5.82 -23.13 6.93
C ALA A 218 4.94 -24.11 6.15
N ALA A 219 3.71 -23.71 5.83
CA ALA A 219 2.80 -24.46 4.98
C ALA A 219 3.07 -24.28 3.47
N ASN A 220 4.01 -23.40 3.09
CA ASN A 220 4.26 -22.98 1.72
C ASN A 220 2.96 -22.58 0.99
N ARG A 221 2.11 -21.81 1.66
CA ARG A 221 0.79 -21.46 1.15
C ARG A 221 0.48 -19.99 1.34
N LEU A 222 -0.20 -19.44 0.35
CA LEU A 222 -0.70 -18.06 0.36
C LEU A 222 -2.16 -18.07 -0.07
N SER A 223 -3.00 -17.36 0.66
CA SER A 223 -4.41 -17.14 0.31
C SER A 223 -4.70 -15.65 0.16
N VAL A 224 -5.37 -15.28 -0.93
CA VAL A 224 -5.91 -13.94 -1.16
C VAL A 224 -7.41 -14.07 -1.35
N SER A 225 -8.18 -13.18 -0.74
CA SER A 225 -9.62 -13.15 -0.95
C SER A 225 -10.13 -11.72 -0.97
N ASP A 226 -11.09 -11.44 -1.82
CA ASP A 226 -11.74 -10.15 -1.89
C ASP A 226 -13.26 -10.34 -1.85
N LYS A 227 -13.95 -9.44 -1.16
CA LYS A 227 -15.42 -9.42 -1.00
C LYS A 227 -16.04 -8.14 -1.56
N GLY A 228 -15.27 -7.30 -2.25
CA GLY A 228 -15.74 -6.10 -2.94
C GLY A 228 -16.47 -6.41 -4.25
N ASP A 229 -16.34 -5.48 -5.21
CA ASP A 229 -17.01 -5.55 -6.53
C ASP A 229 -16.71 -6.84 -7.30
N THR A 230 -15.49 -7.36 -7.16
CA THR A 230 -15.07 -8.67 -7.64
C THR A 230 -14.84 -9.58 -6.45
N THR A 231 -15.83 -10.42 -6.14
CA THR A 231 -15.67 -11.43 -5.10
C THR A 231 -14.82 -12.57 -5.64
N PHE A 232 -13.66 -12.82 -5.04
CA PHE A 232 -12.80 -13.94 -5.41
C PHE A 232 -12.07 -14.51 -4.20
N GLU A 233 -11.64 -15.76 -4.33
CA GLU A 233 -10.74 -16.44 -3.40
C GLU A 233 -9.70 -17.21 -4.21
N LEU A 234 -8.43 -16.98 -3.88
CA LEU A 234 -7.28 -17.52 -4.56
C LEU A 234 -6.37 -18.20 -3.53
N THR A 235 -5.99 -19.44 -3.79
CA THR A 235 -4.91 -20.11 -3.04
C THR A 235 -3.73 -20.37 -3.98
N ILE A 236 -2.53 -20.05 -3.51
CA ILE A 236 -1.28 -20.24 -4.22
C ILE A 236 -0.43 -21.20 -3.39
N ASP A 237 0.04 -22.27 -4.01
CA ASP A 237 1.05 -23.14 -3.43
C ASP A 237 2.43 -22.59 -3.82
N LEU A 238 3.24 -22.28 -2.82
CA LEU A 238 4.57 -21.72 -2.98
C LEU A 238 5.58 -22.86 -3.17
N GLY A 239 6.50 -22.70 -4.12
CA GLY A 239 7.65 -23.58 -4.26
C GLY A 239 8.53 -23.50 -3.01
N GLU A 240 9.29 -24.56 -2.74
CA GLU A 240 10.33 -24.52 -1.72
C GLU A 240 11.26 -23.32 -1.95
N PRO A 241 11.77 -22.66 -0.90
CA PRO A 241 12.75 -21.61 -1.10
C PRO A 241 13.92 -22.23 -1.86
N ASP A 242 14.22 -21.70 -3.04
CA ASP A 242 15.32 -22.19 -3.87
C ASP A 242 16.57 -22.27 -2.99
N LYS A 243 16.99 -23.49 -2.64
CA LYS A 243 18.25 -23.74 -1.92
C LYS A 243 19.47 -23.21 -2.72
N ALA A 244 19.25 -22.74 -3.94
CA ALA A 244 20.26 -22.43 -4.94
C ALA A 244 20.74 -20.96 -4.96
N ALA A 245 20.22 -20.06 -4.11
CA ALA A 245 20.66 -18.66 -4.09
C ALA A 245 21.37 -18.27 -2.77
N SER A 246 22.32 -19.08 -2.31
CA SER A 246 23.41 -18.57 -1.47
C SER A 246 24.62 -18.32 -2.37
N PRO A 247 25.09 -17.07 -2.51
CA PRO A 247 26.36 -16.79 -3.19
C PRO A 247 27.55 -17.43 -2.47
#